data_AF-A0A896T851-F1
#
_entry.id   AF-A0A896T851-F1
#
_cell.length_a   1.000
_cell.length_b   1.000
_cell.length_c   1.000
_cell.angle_alpha   90.00
_cell.angle_beta   90.00
_cell.angle_gamma   90.00
#
_symmetry.space_group_name_H-M   'P 1'
#
loop_
_entity.id
_entity.type
_entity.pdbx_description
1 polymer ?
#
loop_
_entity_poly.entity_id
_entity_poly.type
_entity_poly.pdbx_seq_one_letter_code
_entity_poly.pdbx_strand_id
1 'polypeptide(L)' 'MVWSKESREKQSNRFLNPFKVIDYRGEVIAVYKNSVQAEKDGFQSNAIRQVLNGRAKTHKGFTFERILVEEYQEYMNK' A
#
# COMPACT_ATOMS: atom_id res chain seq x y z
N MET A 1 -7.44 -23.01 -8.25
CA MET A 1 -8.41 -21.90 -8.16
C MET A 1 -7.69 -20.61 -8.55
N VAL A 2 -7.74 -20.23 -9.83
CA VAL A 2 -6.99 -19.09 -10.37
C VAL A 2 -7.88 -17.87 -10.33
N TRP A 3 -7.57 -16.92 -9.45
CA TRP A 3 -8.34 -15.70 -9.33
C TRP A 3 -8.12 -14.79 -10.55
N SER A 4 -9.20 -14.49 -11.28
CA SER A 4 -9.18 -13.50 -12.38
C SER A 4 -8.75 -12.12 -11.84
N LYS A 5 -8.00 -11.38 -12.66
CA LYS A 5 -7.52 -10.02 -12.30
C LYS A 5 -8.70 -9.08 -11.98
N GLU A 6 -9.81 -9.20 -12.71
CA GLU A 6 -11.03 -8.40 -12.47
C GLU A 6 -11.67 -8.63 -11.09
N SER A 7 -11.70 -9.89 -10.62
CA SER A 7 -12.27 -10.20 -9.29
C SER A 7 -11.41 -9.62 -8.16
N ARG A 8 -10.08 -9.60 -8.34
CA ARG A 8 -9.14 -8.98 -7.40
C ARG A 8 -9.31 -7.47 -7.35
N GLU A 9 -9.49 -6.82 -8.50
CA GLU A 9 -9.72 -5.37 -8.56
C GLU A 9 -11.06 -4.98 -7.92
N LYS A 10 -12.15 -5.70 -8.22
CA LYS A 10 -13.47 -5.46 -7.58
C LYS A 10 -13.44 -5.64 -6.07
N GLN A 11 -12.77 -6.67 -5.54
CA GLN A 11 -12.68 -6.87 -4.10
C GLN A 11 -11.73 -5.87 -3.43
N SER A 12 -10.60 -5.54 -4.06
CA SER A 12 -9.64 -4.54 -3.55
C SER A 12 -10.20 -3.11 -3.58
N ASN A 13 -11.14 -2.79 -4.48
CA ASN A 13 -11.88 -1.52 -4.45
C ASN A 13 -12.92 -1.47 -3.32
N ARG A 14 -13.34 -2.63 -2.78
CA ARG A 14 -14.35 -2.72 -1.72
C ARG A 14 -13.77 -2.56 -0.31
N PHE A 15 -12.48 -2.84 -0.13
CA PHE A 15 -11.78 -2.72 1.15
C PHE A 15 -10.63 -1.71 1.04
N LEU A 16 -10.77 -0.59 1.75
CA LEU A 16 -9.66 0.32 2.02
C LEU A 16 -8.66 -0.43 2.91
N ASN A 17 -7.45 -0.62 2.39
CA ASN A 17 -6.31 -1.13 3.14
C ASN A 17 -5.17 -0.12 2.99
N PRO A 18 -5.32 1.06 3.60
CA PRO A 18 -4.42 2.14 3.36
C PRO A 18 -3.07 1.89 4.04
N PHE A 19 -2.03 2.41 3.41
CA PHE A 19 -0.68 2.40 3.95
C PHE A 19 0.10 3.62 3.47
N LYS A 20 1.05 4.05 4.29
CA LYS A 20 2.00 5.10 3.95
C LYS A 20 3.32 4.50 3.51
N VAL A 21 4.00 5.20 2.62
CA VAL A 21 5.34 4.90 2.13
C VAL A 21 6.30 5.87 2.78
N ILE A 22 7.30 5.32 3.45
CA ILE A 22 8.25 6.09 4.24
C ILE A 22 9.65 5.87 3.65
N ASP A 23 10.37 6.97 3.45
CA ASP A 23 11.73 6.96 2.93
C ASP A 23 12.77 6.53 3.99
N TYR A 24 14.02 6.28 3.58
CA TYR A 24 15.12 5.93 4.49
C TYR A 24 15.39 7.01 5.54
N ARG A 25 14.91 8.24 5.32
CA ARG A 25 15.00 9.37 6.25
C ARG A 25 13.86 9.41 7.29
N GLY A 26 12.86 8.55 7.17
CA GLY A 26 11.66 8.56 8.04
C GLY A 26 10.54 9.48 7.58
N GLU A 27 10.67 10.09 6.40
CA GLU A 27 9.66 11.00 5.83
C GLU A 27 8.57 10.23 5.07
N VAL A 28 7.31 10.61 5.25
CA VAL A 28 6.18 10.05 4.48
C VAL A 28 6.16 10.70 3.10
N ILE A 29 6.48 9.92 2.07
CA ILE A 29 6.55 10.41 0.69
C ILE A 29 5.25 10.20 -0.09
N ALA A 30 4.44 9.21 0.30
CA ALA A 30 3.20 8.87 -0.38
C ALA A 30 2.26 8.10 0.55
N VAL A 31 0.96 8.23 0.30
CA VAL A 31 -0.08 7.46 0.98
C VAL A 31 -0.98 6.83 -0.08
N TYR A 32 -1.21 5.52 0.05
CA TYR A 32 -1.99 4.74 -0.90
C TYR A 32 -3.22 4.16 -0.24
N LYS A 33 -4.34 4.10 -0.97
CA LYS A 33 -5.58 3.48 -0.50
C LYS A 33 -5.48 1.96 -0.40
N ASN A 34 -4.68 1.35 -1.28
CA ASN A 34 -4.44 -0.09 -1.39
C ASN A 34 -3.24 -0.38 -2.31
N SER A 35 -2.81 -1.65 -2.32
CA SER A 35 -1.62 -2.07 -3.08
C SER A 35 -1.80 -1.98 -4.60
N VAL A 36 -3.05 -2.03 -5.09
CA VAL A 36 -3.37 -1.86 -6.52
C VAL A 36 -3.12 -0.42 -6.97
N GLN A 37 -3.40 0.57 -6.11
CA GLN A 37 -3.04 1.95 -6.42
C GLN A 37 -1.52 2.12 -6.48
N ALA A 38 -0.79 1.55 -5.53
CA ALA A 38 0.68 1.59 -5.54
C ALA A 38 1.31 0.86 -6.74
N GLU A 39 0.64 -0.15 -7.30
CA GLU A 39 1.08 -0.81 -8.54
C GLU A 39 1.10 0.12 -9.74
N LYS A 40 0.21 1.13 -9.79
CA LYS A 40 0.22 2.13 -10.87
C LYS A 40 1.46 3.02 -10.84
N ASP A 41 2.04 3.21 -9.66
CA ASP A 41 3.27 3.98 -9.44
C ASP A 41 4.53 3.09 -9.53
N GLY A 42 4.36 1.82 -9.92
CA GLY A 42 5.47 0.88 -10.17
C GLY A 42 5.95 0.11 -8.94
N PHE A 43 5.21 0.11 -7.83
CA PHE A 43 5.47 -0.79 -6.71
C PHE A 43 4.87 -2.18 -6.98
N GLN A 44 5.47 -3.24 -6.43
CA GLN A 44 4.89 -4.59 -6.54
C GLN A 44 4.02 -4.91 -5.31
N SER A 45 2.74 -5.26 -5.49
CA SER A 45 1.86 -5.60 -4.35
C SER A 45 2.43 -6.72 -3.47
N ASN A 46 3.09 -7.71 -4.07
CA ASN A 46 3.68 -8.81 -3.30
C ASN A 46 4.84 -8.33 -2.42
N ALA A 47 5.69 -7.44 -2.93
CA ALA A 47 6.78 -6.87 -2.16
C ALA A 47 6.25 -5.97 -1.03
N ILE A 48 5.25 -5.13 -1.31
CA ILE A 48 4.57 -4.33 -0.28
C ILE A 48 4.04 -5.23 0.84
N ARG A 49 3.32 -6.31 0.49
CA ARG A 49 2.79 -7.27 1.49
C ARG A 49 3.90 -7.96 2.29
N GLN A 50 5.03 -8.29 1.67
CA GLN A 50 6.15 -8.88 2.39
C GLN A 50 6.72 -7.91 3.43
N VAL A 51 6.85 -6.62 3.09
CA VAL A 51 7.30 -5.60 4.03
C VAL A 51 6.27 -5.36 5.14
N LEU A 52 5.00 -5.18 4.78
CA LEU A 52 3.91 -4.97 5.76
C LEU A 52 3.72 -6.15 6.73
N ASN A 53 4.07 -7.36 6.33
CA ASN A 53 4.01 -8.55 7.17
C ASN A 53 5.35 -8.85 7.87
N GLY A 54 6.33 -7.95 7.80
CA GLY A 54 7.63 -8.08 8.45
C GLY A 54 8.56 -9.14 7.85
N ARG A 55 8.24 -9.71 6.68
CA ARG A 55 9.08 -10.69 5.97
C ARG A 55 10.24 -10.02 5.22
N ALA A 56 10.07 -8.76 4.86
CA ALA A 56 11.11 -7.92 4.28
C ALA A 56 11.19 -6.61 5.07
N LYS A 57 12.37 -5.98 5.13
CA LYS A 57 12.52 -4.70 5.84
C LYS A 57 12.11 -3.51 4.97
N THR A 58 12.48 -3.54 3.70
CA THR A 58 12.27 -2.44 2.75
C THR A 58 11.99 -2.99 1.35
N HIS A 59 11.42 -2.17 0.47
CA HIS A 59 11.34 -2.42 -0.96
C HIS A 59 11.75 -1.15 -1.70
N LYS A 60 12.73 -1.27 -2.62
CA LYS A 60 13.26 -0.13 -3.38
C LYS A 60 13.76 1.03 -2.50
N GLY A 61 14.25 0.75 -1.29
CA GLY A 61 14.70 1.77 -0.33
C GLY A 61 13.58 2.35 0.55
N PHE A 62 12.32 2.02 0.28
CA PHE A 62 11.17 2.48 1.06
C PHE A 62 10.69 1.45 2.06
N THR A 63 10.14 1.94 3.16
CA THR A 63 9.37 1.16 4.14
C THR A 63 7.88 1.43 3.95
N PHE A 64 7.04 0.50 4.41
CA PHE A 64 5.60 0.65 4.36
C PHE A 64 5.01 0.41 5.74
N GLU A 65 4.05 1.25 6.12
CA GLU A 65 3.32 1.12 7.36
C GLU A 65 1.82 1.17 7.09
N ARG A 66 1.06 0.23 7.67
CA ARG A 66 -0.40 0.27 7.64
C ARG A 66 -0.87 1.46 8.46
N ILE A 67 -1.85 2.18 7.93
CA ILE A 67 -2.54 3.26 8.62
C ILE A 67 -4.02 2.92 8.74
N LEU A 68 -4.72 3.63 9.61
CA LEU A 68 -6.16 3.53 9.72
C LEU A 68 -6.86 4.25 8.56
N VAL A 69 -8.13 3.91 8.33
CA VAL A 69 -8.92 4.52 7.24
C VAL A 69 -9.20 6.00 7.54
N GLU A 70 -9.42 6.33 8.81
CA GLU A 70 -9.62 7.70 9.28
C GLU A 70 -8.38 8.56 9.01
N GLU A 71 -7.19 8.04 9.33
CA GLU A 71 -5.91 8.70 9.08
C GLU A 71 -5.68 8.93 7.58
N TYR A 72 -5.98 7.92 6.75
CA TYR A 72 -5.95 8.07 5.29
C TYR A 72 -6.87 9.19 4.78
N GLN A 73 -8.09 9.29 5.31
CA GLN A 73 -9.02 10.35 4.91
C GLN A 73 -8.51 11.73 5.30
N GLU A 74 -7.88 11.87 6.46
CA GLU A 74 -7.27 13.13 6.90
C GLU A 74 -6.13 13.56 5.97
N TYR A 75 -5.29 12.62 5.50
CA TYR A 75 -4.25 12.90 4.50
C TYR A 75 -4.81 13.34 3.14
N MET A 76 -5.96 12.82 2.72
CA MET A 76 -6.57 13.15 1.43
C MET A 76 -7.40 14.45 1.46
N ASN A 77 -7.79 14.91 2.65
CA ASN A 77 -8.58 16.13 2.84
C ASN A 77 -7.73 17.39 3.13
N LYS A 78 -6.41 17.25 3.19
CA LYS A 78 -5.44 18.36 3.24
C LYS A 78 -5.07 18.83 1.84
#